data_AF-A0A920VUV9-F1
#
_entry.id   AF-A0A920VUV9-F1
#
_cell.length_a   1.000
_cell.length_b   1.000
_cell.length_c   1.000
_cell.angle_alpha   90.00
_cell.angle_beta   90.00
_cell.angle_gamma   90.00
#
_symmetry.space_group_name_H-M   'P 1'
#
loop_
_entity.id
_entity.type
_entity.pdbx_description
1 polymer ?
#
loop_
_entity_poly.entity_id
_entity_poly.type
_entity_poly.pdbx_seq_one_letter_code
_entity_poly.pdbx_strand_id
1 'polypeptide(L)'
;MEGNQISWEGWQLRASIHPVEGPVLHQVSLNERPILHRASLSDMVVPYGSADPMHSWKAVHDGTEYGFGNLTNSLTLGCDCVGEIHYLDANILTFDGSVNFIENAICIHEEDFGIQWKHMDFNNFIPTEVRRSRRLVVSSISTIGNYDYGMFWYLYLDGTIQVEMKLTGIVGISAFDEKLHNPEQDLKITEELVHHYISICFVSG
;
A
#
# COMPACT_ATOMS: atom_id res chain seq x y z
N MET A 1 -10.44 6.27 -18.49
CA MET A 1 -10.33 7.17 -17.33
C MET A 1 -10.72 8.56 -17.75
N GLU A 2 -11.36 9.32 -16.86
CA GLU A 2 -11.70 10.74 -17.08
C GLU A 2 -11.28 11.56 -15.87
N GLY A 3 -10.19 12.33 -16.00
CA GLY A 3 -9.52 12.93 -14.83
C GLY A 3 -9.09 11.84 -13.85
N ASN A 4 -9.53 11.96 -12.59
CA ASN A 4 -9.26 10.96 -11.56
C ASN A 4 -10.33 9.87 -11.43
N GLN A 5 -11.34 9.85 -12.32
CA GLN A 5 -12.37 8.82 -12.35
C GLN A 5 -11.90 7.60 -13.15
N ILE A 6 -12.04 6.43 -12.52
CA ILE A 6 -11.67 5.13 -13.05
C ILE A 6 -12.94 4.34 -13.31
N SER A 7 -13.00 3.66 -14.45
CA SER A 7 -14.08 2.76 -14.82
C SER A 7 -13.50 1.49 -15.42
N TRP A 8 -13.79 0.33 -14.84
CA TRP A 8 -13.19 -0.94 -15.23
C TRP A 8 -14.14 -2.10 -14.86
N GLU A 9 -14.54 -2.91 -15.84
CA GLU A 9 -15.33 -4.14 -15.62
C GLU A 9 -16.56 -3.96 -14.69
N GLY A 10 -17.26 -2.83 -14.84
CA GLY A 10 -18.43 -2.46 -14.04
C GLY A 10 -18.11 -1.68 -12.75
N TRP A 11 -16.85 -1.67 -12.30
CA TRP A 11 -16.39 -0.80 -11.21
C TRP A 11 -16.35 0.66 -11.66
N GLN A 12 -16.76 1.57 -10.76
CA GLN A 12 -16.54 3.00 -10.89
C GLN A 12 -16.04 3.56 -9.56
N LEU A 13 -15.00 4.37 -9.60
CA LEU A 13 -14.37 4.98 -8.43
C LEU A 13 -13.55 6.21 -8.82
N ARG A 14 -13.12 6.98 -7.83
CA ARG A 14 -12.09 8.02 -7.98
C ARG A 14 -10.90 7.71 -7.09
N ALA A 15 -9.70 8.07 -7.54
CA ALA A 15 -8.47 7.96 -6.75
C ALA A 15 -7.84 9.34 -6.52
N SER A 16 -7.17 9.52 -5.39
CA SER A 16 -6.40 10.73 -5.07
C SER A 16 -5.34 10.44 -4.02
N ILE A 17 -4.29 11.27 -3.95
CA ILE A 17 -3.39 11.31 -2.80
C ILE A 17 -3.94 12.27 -1.75
N HIS A 18 -4.15 11.77 -0.54
CA HIS A 18 -4.40 12.57 0.66
C HIS A 18 -3.06 12.78 1.41
N PRO A 19 -2.73 13.99 1.87
CA PRO A 19 -1.44 14.29 2.51
C PRO A 19 -1.03 13.34 3.64
N VAL A 20 -2.00 12.87 4.42
CA VAL A 20 -1.76 11.98 5.58
C VAL A 20 -1.88 10.50 5.21
N GLU A 21 -2.93 10.14 4.47
CA GLU A 21 -3.36 8.74 4.29
C GLU A 21 -2.84 8.11 2.99
N GLY A 22 -2.18 8.90 2.13
CA GLY A 22 -1.69 8.42 0.84
C GLY A 22 -2.83 8.18 -0.15
N PRO A 23 -2.84 7.06 -0.92
CA PRO A 23 -3.87 6.78 -1.92
C PRO A 23 -5.22 6.47 -1.28
N VAL A 24 -6.21 7.30 -1.58
CA VAL A 24 -7.60 7.18 -1.12
C VAL A 24 -8.51 6.88 -2.29
N LEU A 25 -9.41 5.92 -2.11
CA LEU A 25 -10.50 5.64 -3.05
C LEU A 25 -11.78 6.35 -2.60
N HIS A 26 -12.51 6.93 -3.56
CA HIS A 26 -13.77 7.63 -3.31
C HIS A 26 -14.88 7.10 -4.20
N GLN A 27 -16.10 7.09 -3.66
CA GLN A 27 -17.34 6.77 -4.37
C GLN A 27 -17.26 5.44 -5.15
N VAL A 28 -16.73 4.41 -4.51
CA VAL A 28 -16.58 3.08 -5.12
C VAL A 28 -17.95 2.45 -5.30
N SER A 29 -18.24 2.03 -6.53
CA SER A 29 -19.47 1.35 -6.92
C SER A 29 -19.19 0.24 -7.91
N LEU A 30 -20.10 -0.74 -7.98
CA LEU A 30 -20.05 -1.84 -8.93
C LEU A 30 -21.41 -1.99 -9.60
N ASN A 31 -21.45 -1.86 -10.92
CA ASN A 31 -22.68 -1.87 -11.72
C ASN A 31 -23.72 -0.90 -11.15
N GLU A 32 -23.29 0.36 -10.96
CA GLU A 32 -24.10 1.48 -10.44
C GLU A 32 -24.60 1.31 -8.99
N ARG A 33 -24.18 0.25 -8.28
CA ARG A 33 -24.51 0.05 -6.86
C ARG A 33 -23.36 0.57 -6.00
N PRO A 34 -23.60 1.58 -5.13
CA PRO A 34 -22.57 2.08 -4.21
C PRO A 34 -22.11 1.01 -3.23
N ILE A 35 -20.80 0.93 -2.99
CA ILE A 35 -20.17 -0.01 -2.04
C ILE A 35 -19.45 0.75 -0.93
N LEU A 36 -18.49 1.63 -1.28
CA LEU A 36 -17.75 2.44 -0.30
C LEU A 36 -17.83 3.91 -0.71
N HIS A 37 -18.24 4.78 0.21
CA HIS A 37 -18.14 6.22 -0.03
C HIS A 37 -16.67 6.68 -0.05
N ARG A 38 -15.85 6.09 0.81
CA ARG A 38 -14.41 6.38 0.95
C ARG A 38 -13.70 5.16 1.51
N ALA A 39 -12.46 4.91 1.06
CA ALA A 39 -11.58 3.89 1.62
C ALA A 39 -10.14 4.44 1.70
N SER A 40 -9.52 4.33 2.87
CA SER A 40 -8.15 4.79 3.13
C SER A 40 -7.49 3.99 4.25
N LEU A 41 -6.16 4.10 4.34
CA LEU A 41 -5.44 3.78 5.57
C LEU A 41 -5.41 5.02 6.44
N SER A 42 -6.14 5.02 7.55
CA SER A 42 -6.25 6.18 8.45
C SER A 42 -4.92 6.46 9.17
N ASP A 43 -4.23 5.41 9.60
CA ASP A 43 -2.91 5.54 10.24
C ASP A 43 -2.15 4.21 10.27
N MET A 44 -0.87 4.28 10.64
CA MET A 44 -0.02 3.14 10.94
C MET A 44 0.93 3.49 12.08
N VAL A 45 1.00 2.63 13.10
CA VAL A 45 1.97 2.79 14.20
C VAL A 45 3.03 1.70 14.17
N VAL A 46 4.28 2.08 14.43
CA VAL A 46 5.46 1.22 14.43
C VAL A 46 6.18 1.28 15.79
N PRO A 47 5.66 0.59 16.82
CA PRO A 47 6.32 0.49 18.12
C PRO A 47 7.55 -0.42 18.05
N TYR A 48 8.67 0.06 18.60
CA TYR A 48 9.91 -0.68 18.78
C TYR A 48 9.87 -1.43 20.12
N GLY A 49 10.17 -2.73 20.10
CA GLY A 49 10.12 -3.63 21.26
C GLY A 49 11.36 -3.62 22.16
N SER A 50 12.13 -2.52 22.19
CA SER A 50 13.41 -2.45 22.90
C SER A 50 13.29 -1.86 24.31
N ALA A 51 13.99 -2.44 25.28
CA ALA A 51 14.15 -1.86 26.61
C ALA A 51 15.30 -0.83 26.69
N ASP A 52 16.10 -0.66 25.63
CA ASP A 52 17.15 0.36 25.56
C ASP A 52 16.51 1.76 25.71
N PRO A 53 16.92 2.58 26.70
CA PRO A 53 16.38 3.93 26.91
C PRO A 53 16.44 4.84 25.67
N MET A 54 17.34 4.55 24.72
CA MET A 54 17.50 5.31 23.49
C MET A 54 16.46 4.92 22.42
N HIS A 55 15.77 3.78 22.59
CA HIS A 55 14.82 3.20 21.65
C HIS A 55 13.44 2.89 22.25
N SER A 56 13.32 2.80 23.57
CA SER A 56 12.11 2.37 24.29
C SER A 56 10.90 3.29 24.12
N TRP A 57 11.13 4.52 23.64
CA TRP A 57 10.09 5.52 23.38
C TRP A 57 9.63 5.54 21.91
N LYS A 58 10.29 4.80 21.02
CA LYS A 58 10.01 4.84 19.59
C LYS A 58 8.71 4.08 19.27
N ALA A 59 7.65 4.84 19.02
CA ALA A 59 6.39 4.36 18.49
C ALA A 59 5.87 5.39 17.49
N VAL A 60 6.39 5.29 16.26
CA VAL A 60 6.16 6.29 15.22
C VAL A 60 4.78 6.05 14.61
N HIS A 61 3.99 7.11 14.48
CA HIS A 61 2.71 7.07 13.75
C HIS A 61 2.94 7.60 12.34
N ASP A 62 3.39 6.74 11.44
CA ASP A 62 3.89 7.14 10.12
C ASP A 62 2.86 7.92 9.29
N GLY A 63 1.58 7.58 9.43
CA GLY A 63 0.50 8.33 8.79
C GLY A 63 0.35 9.72 9.40
N THR A 64 0.04 9.80 10.70
CA THR A 64 -0.34 11.08 11.33
C THR A 64 0.83 11.99 11.71
N GLU A 65 2.04 11.47 11.92
CA GLU A 65 3.25 12.26 12.25
C GLU A 65 4.01 12.74 11.00
N TYR A 66 4.01 11.97 9.91
CA TYR A 66 4.75 12.29 8.68
C TYR A 66 3.84 12.48 7.47
N GLY A 67 2.94 11.53 7.24
CA GLY A 67 1.98 11.54 6.14
C GLY A 67 2.45 10.77 4.93
N PHE A 68 1.78 9.65 4.64
CA PHE A 68 2.04 8.82 3.47
C PHE A 68 1.94 9.61 2.17
N GLY A 69 0.94 10.51 2.05
CA GLY A 69 0.78 11.33 0.85
C GLY A 69 1.87 12.38 0.65
N ASN A 70 2.33 13.00 1.74
CA ASN A 70 3.40 14.00 1.68
C ASN A 70 4.73 13.40 1.24
N LEU A 71 4.94 12.11 1.52
CA LEU A 71 6.17 11.37 1.25
C LEU A 71 6.00 10.34 0.13
N THR A 72 4.95 10.50 -0.69
CA THR A 72 4.69 9.67 -1.86
C THR A 72 5.80 9.85 -2.89
N ASN A 73 6.23 8.74 -3.50
CA ASN A 73 7.25 8.72 -4.54
C ASN A 73 6.63 8.93 -5.93
N SER A 74 7.46 9.38 -6.87
CA SER A 74 7.16 9.29 -8.31
C SER A 74 7.50 7.91 -8.82
N LEU A 75 6.51 7.21 -9.40
CA LEU A 75 6.65 5.83 -9.84
C LEU A 75 7.12 5.75 -11.30
N THR A 76 8.08 4.86 -11.57
CA THR A 76 8.70 4.69 -12.88
C THR A 76 8.16 3.46 -13.61
N LEU A 77 7.74 3.66 -14.87
CA LEU A 77 7.27 2.59 -15.74
C LEU A 77 8.36 1.53 -15.97
N GLY A 78 7.98 0.26 -15.83
CA GLY A 78 8.85 -0.90 -16.01
C GLY A 78 9.71 -1.26 -14.80
N CYS A 79 9.80 -0.38 -13.80
CA CYS A 79 10.53 -0.63 -12.55
C CYS A 79 9.55 -0.82 -11.39
N ASP A 80 8.83 0.24 -11.01
CA ASP A 80 7.87 0.19 -9.90
C ASP A 80 6.55 -0.46 -10.34
N CYS A 81 6.16 -0.20 -11.59
CA CYS A 81 4.94 -0.72 -12.20
C CYS A 81 5.21 -1.34 -13.56
N VAL A 82 4.75 -2.58 -13.75
CA VAL A 82 5.01 -3.37 -14.96
C VAL A 82 3.69 -3.73 -15.64
N GLY A 83 3.62 -3.48 -16.95
CA GLY A 83 2.43 -3.74 -17.76
C GLY A 83 2.03 -2.50 -18.56
N GLU A 84 0.74 -2.41 -18.87
CA GLU A 84 0.13 -1.21 -19.44
C GLU A 84 -0.39 -0.33 -18.29
N ILE A 85 0.32 0.76 -18.02
CA ILE A 85 0.13 1.56 -16.82
C ILE A 85 -0.49 2.91 -17.17
N HIS A 86 -1.51 3.30 -16.40
CA HIS A 86 -1.98 4.67 -16.30
C HIS A 86 -1.53 5.28 -14.99
N TYR A 87 -1.15 6.54 -15.03
CA TYR A 87 -0.70 7.28 -13.86
C TYR A 87 -1.65 8.43 -13.51
N LEU A 88 -1.73 8.74 -12.21
CA LEU A 88 -2.25 10.02 -11.74
C LEU A 88 -1.16 10.77 -10.98
N ASP A 89 -1.00 12.03 -11.31
CA ASP A 89 -0.10 12.94 -10.59
C ASP A 89 -0.77 13.45 -9.31
N ALA A 90 0.04 13.96 -8.39
CA ALA A 90 -0.42 14.61 -7.17
C ALA A 90 0.19 16.00 -6.99
N ASN A 91 -0.55 16.87 -6.32
CA ASN A 91 -0.07 18.17 -5.86
C ASN A 91 -0.15 18.19 -4.34
N ILE A 92 0.99 18.41 -3.68
CA ILE A 92 1.10 18.51 -2.22
C ILE A 92 1.53 19.94 -1.87
N LEU A 93 0.94 20.49 -0.81
CA LEU A 93 1.31 21.82 -0.33
C LEU A 93 2.55 21.73 0.57
N THR A 94 3.56 22.56 0.31
CA THR A 94 4.74 22.68 1.17
C THR A 94 4.50 23.67 2.32
N PHE A 95 5.41 23.71 3.28
CA PHE A 95 5.30 24.59 4.46
C PHE A 95 5.32 26.09 4.12
N ASP A 96 5.92 26.49 2.99
CA ASP A 96 5.95 27.87 2.52
C ASP A 96 4.76 28.24 1.62
N GLY A 97 3.81 27.31 1.44
CA GLY A 97 2.62 27.47 0.62
C GLY A 97 2.85 27.26 -0.87
N SER A 98 4.05 26.85 -1.30
CA SER A 98 4.29 26.42 -2.68
C SER A 98 3.72 25.03 -2.94
N VAL A 99 3.58 24.69 -4.23
CA VAL A 99 3.06 23.39 -4.65
C VAL A 99 4.24 22.49 -5.00
N ASN A 100 4.34 21.37 -4.29
CA ASN A 100 5.16 20.24 -4.69
C ASN A 100 4.36 19.34 -5.64
N PHE A 101 4.73 19.35 -6.91
CA PHE A 101 4.13 18.47 -7.92
C PHE A 101 4.85 17.13 -7.94
N ILE A 102 4.10 16.04 -7.74
CA ILE A 102 4.60 14.67 -7.76
C ILE A 102 4.03 14.01 -9.01
N GLU A 103 4.86 13.82 -10.02
CA GLU A 103 4.49 13.05 -11.20
C GLU A 103 4.31 11.58 -10.83
N ASN A 104 3.40 10.88 -11.51
CA ASN A 104 3.21 9.43 -11.38
C ASN A 104 3.01 8.96 -9.93
N ALA A 105 2.30 9.75 -9.12
CA ALA A 105 2.09 9.47 -7.70
C ALA A 105 1.22 8.21 -7.48
N ILE A 106 0.26 7.95 -8.36
CA ILE A 106 -0.58 6.74 -8.33
C ILE A 106 -0.37 5.98 -9.63
N CYS A 107 -0.09 4.69 -9.49
CA CYS A 107 0.00 3.73 -10.58
C CYS A 107 -1.27 2.89 -10.65
N ILE A 108 -1.85 2.78 -11.86
CA ILE A 108 -3.11 2.09 -12.13
C ILE A 108 -2.92 1.14 -13.30
N HIS A 109 -3.22 -0.14 -13.10
CA HIS A 109 -3.17 -1.15 -14.16
C HIS A 109 -4.10 -2.32 -13.86
N GLU A 110 -4.41 -3.12 -14.87
CA GLU A 110 -5.03 -4.43 -14.65
C GLU A 110 -3.99 -5.54 -14.75
N GLU A 111 -4.19 -6.62 -13.99
CA GLU A 111 -3.37 -7.82 -14.10
C GLU A 111 -4.21 -9.10 -13.98
N ASP A 112 -3.71 -10.16 -14.62
CA ASP A 112 -4.29 -11.50 -14.50
C ASP A 112 -4.17 -12.02 -13.07
N PHE A 113 -5.23 -12.67 -12.59
CA PHE A 113 -5.26 -13.26 -11.26
C PHE A 113 -5.71 -14.73 -11.30
N GLY A 114 -5.19 -15.50 -12.26
CA GLY A 114 -5.42 -16.93 -12.33
C GLY A 114 -6.85 -17.31 -12.72
N ILE A 115 -7.41 -18.35 -12.08
CA ILE A 115 -8.74 -18.88 -12.40
C ILE A 115 -9.76 -18.22 -11.46
N GLN A 116 -10.78 -17.58 -12.03
CA GLN A 116 -11.92 -17.05 -11.28
C GLN A 116 -12.84 -18.18 -10.82
N TRP A 117 -13.23 -19.03 -11.77
CA TRP A 117 -13.99 -20.25 -11.49
C TRP A 117 -13.76 -21.27 -12.60
N LYS A 118 -13.89 -22.54 -12.22
CA LYS A 118 -13.81 -23.67 -13.13
C LYS A 118 -14.75 -24.76 -12.64
N HIS A 119 -15.48 -25.36 -13.57
CA HIS A 119 -16.34 -26.51 -13.29
C HIS A 119 -16.16 -27.57 -14.38
N MET A 120 -16.02 -28.83 -13.95
CA MET A 120 -16.04 -30.00 -14.82
C MET A 120 -17.11 -30.95 -14.30
N ASP A 121 -18.05 -31.30 -15.17
CA ASP A 121 -19.02 -32.35 -14.88
C ASP A 121 -18.41 -33.71 -15.23
N PHE A 122 -18.24 -34.55 -14.22
CA PHE A 122 -17.66 -35.88 -14.37
C PHE A 122 -18.46 -36.78 -15.32
N ASN A 123 -19.77 -36.56 -15.44
CA ASN A 123 -20.63 -37.36 -16.31
C ASN A 123 -20.70 -36.81 -17.75
N ASN A 124 -20.03 -35.68 -18.04
CA ASN A 124 -20.04 -35.00 -19.33
C ASN A 124 -21.46 -34.61 -19.84
N PHE A 125 -22.43 -34.35 -18.95
CA PHE A 125 -23.73 -33.78 -19.36
C PHE A 125 -23.62 -32.31 -19.74
N ILE A 126 -22.64 -31.60 -19.18
CA ILE A 126 -22.27 -30.24 -19.57
C ILE A 126 -20.78 -30.14 -19.91
N PRO A 127 -20.38 -29.26 -20.86
CA PRO A 127 -18.97 -28.99 -21.14
C PRO A 127 -18.22 -28.48 -19.92
N THR A 128 -16.92 -28.77 -19.86
CA THR A 128 -16.04 -28.14 -18.87
C THR A 128 -15.94 -26.64 -19.17
N GLU A 129 -16.16 -25.82 -18.15
CA GLU A 129 -16.12 -24.37 -18.25
C GLU A 129 -15.03 -23.79 -17.33
N VAL A 130 -14.35 -22.75 -17.82
CA VAL A 130 -13.33 -22.02 -17.06
C VAL A 130 -13.40 -20.54 -17.41
N ARG A 131 -13.28 -19.68 -16.39
CA ARG A 131 -13.09 -18.23 -16.55
C ARG A 131 -11.86 -17.79 -15.76
N ARG A 132 -11.07 -16.92 -16.37
CA ARG A 132 -9.90 -16.32 -15.71
C ARG A 132 -10.32 -15.13 -14.86
N SER A 133 -9.61 -14.91 -13.76
CA SER A 133 -9.78 -13.73 -12.93
C SER A 133 -8.81 -12.64 -13.40
N ARG A 134 -9.17 -11.40 -13.10
CA ARG A 134 -8.35 -10.21 -13.26
C ARG A 134 -8.61 -9.31 -12.07
N ARG A 135 -7.66 -8.43 -11.78
CA ARG A 135 -7.84 -7.38 -10.79
C ARG A 135 -7.36 -6.04 -11.32
N LEU A 136 -8.09 -4.99 -11.00
CA LEU A 136 -7.61 -3.62 -11.12
C LEU A 136 -6.74 -3.32 -9.90
N VAL A 137 -5.55 -2.79 -10.15
CA VAL A 137 -4.58 -2.36 -9.14
C VAL A 137 -4.57 -0.84 -9.12
N VAL A 138 -4.69 -0.23 -7.94
CA VAL A 138 -4.45 1.19 -7.70
C VAL A 138 -3.44 1.29 -6.57
N SER A 139 -2.24 1.80 -6.87
CA SER A 139 -1.11 1.72 -5.95
C SER A 139 -0.29 3.00 -5.84
N SER A 140 0.36 3.17 -4.70
CA SER A 140 1.29 4.27 -4.38
C SER A 140 2.38 3.76 -3.46
N ILE A 141 3.58 4.32 -3.54
CA ILE A 141 4.70 4.00 -2.66
C ILE A 141 5.11 5.26 -1.91
N SER A 142 5.40 5.15 -0.61
CA SER A 142 5.88 6.25 0.22
C SER A 142 7.13 5.84 0.99
N THR A 143 8.11 6.73 1.06
CA THR A 143 9.35 6.50 1.83
C THR A 143 9.34 7.32 3.09
N ILE A 144 9.36 6.66 4.26
CA ILE A 144 9.35 7.34 5.56
C ILE A 144 10.59 6.92 6.34
N GLY A 145 11.54 7.85 6.42
CA GLY A 145 12.85 7.60 7.00
C GLY A 145 13.58 6.48 6.24
N ASN A 146 13.79 5.35 6.91
CA ASN A 146 14.49 4.18 6.39
C ASN A 146 13.55 3.15 5.73
N TYR A 147 12.23 3.27 5.88
CA TYR A 147 11.27 2.30 5.37
C TYR A 147 10.55 2.79 4.11
N ASP A 148 10.16 1.84 3.28
CA ASP A 148 9.36 2.06 2.08
C ASP A 148 8.05 1.26 2.18
N TYR A 149 6.94 1.97 2.00
CA TYR A 149 5.59 1.43 2.16
C TYR A 149 4.84 1.49 0.82
N GLY A 150 4.61 0.32 0.22
CA GLY A 150 3.77 0.18 -0.96
C GLY A 150 2.33 -0.16 -0.59
N MET A 151 1.38 0.70 -0.96
CA MET A 151 -0.05 0.51 -0.68
C MET A 151 -0.75 0.11 -1.98
N PHE A 152 -1.44 -1.02 -1.98
CA PHE A 152 -2.09 -1.58 -3.16
C PHE A 152 -3.56 -1.86 -2.88
N TRP A 153 -4.44 -1.15 -3.58
CA TRP A 153 -5.86 -1.48 -3.64
C TRP A 153 -6.12 -2.39 -4.83
N TYR A 154 -6.83 -3.49 -4.59
CA TYR A 154 -7.23 -4.45 -5.60
C TYR A 154 -8.75 -4.54 -5.68
N LEU A 155 -9.29 -4.45 -6.90
CA LEU A 155 -10.70 -4.66 -7.18
C LEU A 155 -10.84 -5.85 -8.15
N TYR A 156 -11.59 -6.87 -7.74
CA TYR A 156 -11.70 -8.14 -8.46
C TYR A 156 -13.02 -8.24 -9.27
N LEU A 157 -13.05 -9.14 -10.25
CA LEU A 157 -14.25 -9.39 -11.08
C LEU A 157 -15.43 -9.98 -10.29
N ASP A 158 -15.18 -10.61 -9.15
CA ASP A 158 -16.22 -11.17 -8.27
C ASP A 158 -16.80 -10.17 -7.26
N GLY A 159 -16.34 -8.91 -7.29
CA GLY A 159 -16.79 -7.87 -6.36
C GLY A 159 -15.92 -7.73 -5.10
N THR A 160 -14.88 -8.56 -4.95
CA THR A 160 -13.95 -8.43 -3.81
C THR A 160 -13.14 -7.13 -3.92
N ILE A 161 -12.95 -6.47 -2.77
CA ILE A 161 -12.01 -5.35 -2.60
C ILE A 161 -10.96 -5.80 -1.58
N GLN A 162 -9.69 -5.67 -1.91
CA GLN A 162 -8.57 -5.99 -1.03
C GLN A 162 -7.64 -4.80 -0.93
N VAL A 163 -7.04 -4.64 0.25
CA VAL A 163 -5.86 -3.79 0.43
C VAL A 163 -4.67 -4.68 0.81
N GLU A 164 -3.52 -4.39 0.23
CA GLU A 164 -2.26 -5.02 0.56
C GLU A 164 -1.20 -3.95 0.81
N MET A 165 -0.50 -4.10 1.94
CA MET A 165 0.65 -3.28 2.29
C MET A 165 1.91 -4.10 2.08
N LYS A 166 2.82 -3.61 1.24
CA LYS A 166 4.13 -4.22 1.01
C LYS A 166 5.17 -3.37 1.74
N LEU A 167 5.89 -4.01 2.65
CA LEU A 167 6.86 -3.37 3.53
C LEU A 167 8.26 -3.71 3.03
N THR A 168 9.07 -2.70 2.73
CA THR A 168 10.46 -2.86 2.30
C THR A 168 11.31 -1.70 2.82
N GLY A 169 12.46 -1.47 2.20
CA GLY A 169 13.44 -0.47 2.61
C GLY A 169 14.51 -1.09 3.48
N ILE A 170 15.01 -0.32 4.43
CA ILE A 170 16.12 -0.69 5.30
C ILE A 170 15.61 -0.81 6.72
N VAL A 171 15.92 -1.91 7.39
CA VAL A 171 15.55 -2.11 8.80
C VAL A 171 16.18 -1.04 9.69
N GLY A 172 15.45 -0.59 10.72
CA GLY A 172 16.00 0.33 11.72
C GLY A 172 17.11 -0.35 12.52
N ILE A 173 18.33 0.20 12.47
CA ILE A 173 19.52 -0.36 13.11
C ILE A 173 20.01 0.46 14.31
N SER A 174 20.69 -0.21 15.23
CA SER A 174 21.39 0.38 16.38
C SER A 174 22.75 -0.28 16.56
N ALA A 175 23.66 0.38 17.28
CA ALA A 175 24.93 -0.25 17.65
C ALA A 175 24.70 -1.42 18.61
N PHE A 176 25.45 -2.50 18.45
CA PHE A 176 25.45 -3.64 19.37
C PHE A 176 26.12 -3.23 20.69
N ASP A 177 25.38 -3.35 21.78
CA ASP A 177 25.90 -3.27 23.15
C ASP A 177 25.59 -4.59 23.86
N GLU A 178 26.63 -5.33 24.23
CA GLU A 178 26.50 -6.63 24.90
C GLU A 178 25.67 -6.56 26.20
N LYS A 179 25.67 -5.41 26.88
CA LYS A 179 24.91 -5.23 28.14
C LYS A 179 23.43 -4.98 27.92
N LEU A 180 23.06 -4.45 26.76
CA LEU A 180 21.68 -4.10 26.42
C LEU A 180 21.04 -5.12 25.48
N HIS A 181 21.83 -5.90 24.76
CA HIS A 181 21.37 -6.89 23.81
C HIS A 181 20.43 -7.90 24.47
N ASN A 182 19.23 -8.03 23.89
CA ASN A 182 18.27 -9.03 24.30
C ASN A 182 17.72 -9.75 23.05
N PRO A 183 18.04 -11.03 22.84
CA PRO A 183 17.56 -11.81 21.69
C PRO A 183 16.03 -11.90 21.56
N GLU A 184 15.29 -11.66 22.64
CA GLU A 184 13.81 -11.61 22.62
C GLU A 184 13.26 -10.28 22.09
N GLN A 185 14.09 -9.23 22.02
CA GLN A 185 13.70 -7.87 21.64
C GLN A 185 14.42 -7.35 20.40
N ASP A 186 15.61 -7.87 20.11
CA ASP A 186 16.42 -7.46 18.99
C ASP A 186 17.14 -8.66 18.33
N LEU A 187 17.50 -8.46 17.07
CA LEU A 187 18.26 -9.40 16.25
C LEU A 187 19.63 -8.79 15.95
N LYS A 188 20.69 -9.52 16.27
CA LYS A 188 22.06 -9.17 15.87
C LYS A 188 22.26 -9.41 14.37
N ILE A 189 22.50 -8.34 13.62
CA ILE A 189 22.70 -8.37 12.15
C ILE A 189 24.17 -8.58 11.81
N THR A 190 25.06 -7.83 12.47
CA THR A 190 26.53 -7.93 12.32
C THR A 190 27.19 -7.97 13.69
N GLU A 191 28.53 -8.00 13.74
CA GLU A 191 29.24 -7.93 15.02
C GLU A 191 28.93 -6.63 15.79
N GLU A 192 28.64 -5.55 15.06
CA GLU A 192 28.47 -4.18 15.54
C GLU A 192 27.02 -3.67 15.48
N LEU A 193 26.09 -4.38 14.84
CA LEU A 193 24.73 -3.88 14.58
C LEU A 193 23.62 -4.83 15.05
N VAL A 194 22.57 -4.23 15.61
CA VAL A 194 21.31 -4.89 15.97
C VAL A 194 20.11 -4.21 15.32
N HIS A 195 19.04 -4.96 15.11
CA HIS A 195 17.72 -4.46 14.73
C HIS A 195 16.69 -4.86 15.77
N HIS A 196 15.95 -3.88 16.28
CA HIS A 196 14.88 -4.12 17.26
C HIS A 196 13.62 -4.61 16.56
N TYR A 197 12.96 -5.62 17.12
CA TYR A 197 11.67 -6.07 16.61
C TYR A 197 10.66 -4.93 16.66
N ILE A 198 9.91 -4.79 15.57
CA ILE A 198 8.81 -3.83 15.44
C ILE A 198 7.50 -4.57 15.24
N SER A 199 6.41 -4.00 15.73
CA SER A 199 5.05 -4.38 15.30
C SER A 199 4.53 -3.34 14.33
N ILE A 200 3.66 -3.73 13.41
CA ILE A 200 3.02 -2.81 12.47
C ILE A 200 1.52 -2.99 12.62
N CYS A 201 0.85 -1.90 12.99
CA CYS A 201 -0.60 -1.88 13.22
C CYS A 201 -1.26 -0.89 12.28
N PHE A 202 -2.09 -1.39 11.37
CA PHE A 202 -2.86 -0.59 10.43
C PHE A 202 -4.20 -0.17 11.03
N VAL A 203 -4.59 1.09 10.84
CA VAL A 203 -5.91 1.61 11.19
C VAL A 203 -6.67 1.88 9.91
N SER A 204 -7.72 1.11 9.63
CA SER A 204 -8.59 1.31 8.47
C SER A 204 -9.73 2.30 8.79
N GLY A 205 -10.00 3.22 7.86
CA GLY A 205 -11.09 4.21 7.96
C GLY A 205 -12.20 3.99 6.94
#